data_AF-A0A2W4JJZ7-F1
#
_entry.id   AF-A0A2W4JJZ7-F1
#
_cell.length_a   1.000
_cell.length_b   1.000
_cell.length_c   1.000
_cell.angle_alpha   90.00
_cell.angle_beta   90.00
_cell.angle_gamma   90.00
#
_symmetry.space_group_name_H-M   'P 1'
#
loop_
_entity.id
_entity.type
_entity.pdbx_description
1 polymer ?
#
loop_
_entity_poly.entity_id
_entity_poly.type
_entity_poly.pdbx_seq_one_letter_code
_entity_poly.pdbx_strand_id
1 'polypeptide(L)'
;MKNTIRIGAIAAASALVLAACQSAPESTPEPTDTQQTTSAPAVDYKACMVSDSGGFDDKSFNQAGYEGLMAVADDLGLETATAESADIADFEGNINSLIADGCDLVITVGFLLADATAAAAAANPDVDFAIIDFAFDPPIDNVKNLVFDTDEAAFLAGYVAAATTQTGVVATFGGMNIPTVTIFMDGYLAGVNYYNAENGTDVKVLGWDGSTGSFTDDF
;
A
#
# COMPACT_ATOMS: atom_id res chain seq x y z
N MET A 1 70.04 -11.36 -7.40
CA MET A 1 69.11 -10.51 -6.63
C MET A 1 67.67 -10.50 -7.17
N LYS A 2 67.22 -11.50 -7.95
CA LYS A 2 65.79 -11.68 -8.33
C LYS A 2 65.14 -12.95 -7.78
N ASN A 3 65.92 -13.88 -7.21
CA ASN A 3 65.40 -15.12 -6.60
C ASN A 3 65.19 -15.05 -5.08
N THR A 4 65.66 -14.01 -4.40
CA THR A 4 65.49 -13.84 -2.94
C THR A 4 64.16 -13.18 -2.56
N ILE A 5 63.51 -12.49 -3.50
CA ILE A 5 62.21 -11.82 -3.27
C ILE A 5 61.03 -12.80 -3.36
N ARG A 6 61.18 -13.93 -4.06
CA ARG A 6 60.11 -14.96 -4.17
C ARG A 6 60.03 -15.89 -2.96
N ILE A 7 61.09 -16.00 -2.16
CA ILE A 7 61.12 -16.86 -0.97
C ILE A 7 60.44 -16.17 0.24
N GLY A 8 60.47 -14.82 0.30
CA GLY A 8 59.81 -14.06 1.37
C GLY A 8 58.27 -14.05 1.29
N ALA A 9 57.70 -14.12 0.09
CA ALA A 9 56.24 -14.08 -0.09
C ALA A 9 55.53 -15.42 0.26
N ILE A 10 56.24 -16.55 0.17
CA ILE A 10 55.68 -17.88 0.48
C ILE A 10 55.72 -18.16 2.00
N ALA A 11 56.68 -17.59 2.73
CA ALA A 11 56.76 -17.72 4.18
C ALA A 11 55.63 -16.96 4.92
N ALA A 12 55.18 -15.82 4.38
CA ALA A 12 54.08 -15.05 4.98
C ALA A 12 52.70 -15.70 4.75
N ALA A 13 52.49 -16.41 3.64
CA ALA A 13 51.25 -17.13 3.36
C ALA A 13 51.09 -18.42 4.18
N SER A 14 52.19 -18.97 4.72
CA SER A 14 52.19 -20.20 5.52
C SER A 14 51.86 -19.97 7.00
N ALA A 15 52.04 -18.75 7.51
CA ALA A 15 51.73 -18.41 8.91
C ALA A 15 50.24 -18.10 9.15
N LEU A 16 49.46 -17.82 8.09
CA LEU A 16 48.03 -17.53 8.18
C LEU A 16 47.15 -18.79 8.16
N VAL A 17 47.70 -19.95 7.78
CA VAL A 17 46.93 -21.21 7.67
C VAL A 17 47.05 -22.11 8.92
N LEU A 18 48.02 -21.85 9.82
CA LEU A 18 48.19 -22.63 11.06
C LEU A 18 47.40 -22.12 12.28
N ALA A 19 46.63 -21.04 12.16
CA ALA A 19 45.73 -20.56 13.24
C ALA A 19 44.33 -21.20 13.19
N ALA A 20 44.05 -22.08 12.22
CA ALA A 20 42.71 -22.63 11.98
C ALA A 20 42.44 -24.00 12.64
N CYS A 21 43.34 -24.52 13.48
CA CYS A 21 43.14 -25.79 14.19
C CYS A 21 43.50 -25.70 15.69
N GLN A 22 43.02 -24.67 16.37
CA GLN A 22 42.99 -24.66 17.83
C GLN A 22 41.68 -25.35 18.28
N SER A 23 41.81 -26.30 19.21
CA SER A 23 40.70 -27.01 19.86
C SER A 23 39.63 -26.03 20.38
N ALA A 24 38.36 -26.40 20.21
CA ALA A 24 37.21 -25.63 20.68
C ALA A 24 37.36 -25.28 22.18
N PRO A 25 37.13 -24.01 22.58
CA PRO A 25 37.04 -23.64 23.98
C PRO A 25 35.86 -24.39 24.63
N GLU A 26 36.02 -24.80 25.89
CA GLU A 26 34.91 -25.29 26.71
C GLU A 26 33.77 -24.26 26.73
N SER A 27 32.55 -24.80 26.66
CA SER A 27 31.28 -24.11 26.51
C SER A 27 31.18 -22.88 27.43
N THR A 28 31.39 -21.71 26.83
CA THR A 28 30.81 -20.47 27.34
C THR A 28 29.30 -20.68 27.33
N PRO A 29 28.57 -20.37 28.42
CA PRO A 29 27.12 -20.55 28.43
C PRO A 29 26.55 -19.78 27.23
N GLU A 30 25.74 -20.48 26.42
CA GLU A 30 25.01 -19.87 25.31
C GLU A 30 24.39 -18.56 25.80
N PRO A 31 24.50 -17.44 25.05
CA PRO A 31 23.51 -16.41 25.21
C PRO A 31 22.20 -17.10 24.88
N THR A 32 21.37 -17.30 25.90
CA THR A 32 19.98 -17.69 25.70
C THR A 32 19.45 -16.71 24.67
N ASP A 33 19.08 -17.23 23.50
CA ASP A 33 18.31 -16.51 22.50
C ASP A 33 16.91 -16.32 23.10
N THR A 34 16.84 -15.55 24.17
CA THR A 34 15.70 -14.70 24.42
C THR A 34 15.74 -13.72 23.26
N GLN A 35 15.06 -14.07 22.17
CA GLN A 35 14.27 -13.11 21.44
C GLN A 35 13.37 -12.42 22.47
N GLN A 36 13.95 -11.45 23.14
CA GLN A 36 13.21 -10.39 23.76
C GLN A 36 12.69 -9.63 22.55
N THR A 37 11.52 -10.06 22.06
CA THR A 37 10.59 -9.13 21.47
C THR A 37 10.36 -8.07 22.54
N THR A 38 11.23 -7.05 22.55
CA THR A 38 10.85 -5.78 23.14
C THR A 38 9.73 -5.29 22.25
N SER A 39 8.51 -5.75 22.53
CA SER A 39 7.32 -5.07 22.07
C SER A 39 7.55 -3.59 22.37
N ALA A 40 7.38 -2.76 21.34
CA ALA A 40 7.37 -1.32 21.56
C ALA A 40 6.42 -1.04 22.75
N PRO A 41 6.74 -0.09 23.63
CA PRO A 41 5.82 0.28 24.69
C PRO A 41 4.44 0.55 24.06
N ALA A 42 3.43 -0.19 24.51
CA ALA A 42 2.07 -0.08 23.98
C ALA A 42 1.66 1.39 24.00
N VAL A 43 1.25 1.89 22.84
CA VAL A 43 0.82 3.28 22.71
C VAL A 43 -0.65 3.33 23.13
N ASP A 44 -0.97 4.21 24.09
CA ASP A 44 -2.34 4.53 24.47
C ASP A 44 -2.96 5.39 23.35
N TYR A 45 -3.35 4.71 22.27
CA TYR A 45 -3.88 5.31 21.04
C TYR A 45 -4.80 4.30 20.34
N LYS A 46 -6.00 4.75 19.98
CA LYS A 46 -7.03 3.93 19.34
C LYS A 46 -7.22 4.35 17.89
N ALA A 47 -6.81 3.50 16.96
CA ALA A 47 -6.91 3.74 15.52
C ALA A 47 -8.09 2.96 14.93
N CYS A 48 -8.97 3.65 14.23
CA CYS A 48 -10.24 3.08 13.76
C CYS A 48 -10.43 3.28 12.26
N MET A 49 -11.26 2.43 11.64
CA MET A 49 -11.45 2.46 10.19
C MET A 49 -12.91 2.26 9.77
N VAL A 50 -13.33 3.05 8.78
CA VAL A 50 -14.62 2.93 8.10
C VAL A 50 -14.38 2.49 6.65
N SER A 51 -14.95 1.35 6.25
CA SER A 51 -14.97 0.94 4.84
C SER A 51 -16.05 1.69 4.07
N ASP A 52 -15.87 1.79 2.74
CA ASP A 52 -17.00 2.08 1.86
C ASP A 52 -17.92 0.84 1.69
N SER A 53 -18.82 0.89 0.72
CA SER A 53 -19.78 -0.19 0.41
C SER A 53 -19.15 -1.52 -0.02
N GLY A 54 -17.83 -1.57 -0.27
CA GLY A 54 -17.12 -2.79 -0.61
C GLY A 54 -16.93 -3.75 0.58
N GLY A 55 -16.87 -3.22 1.81
CA GLY A 55 -16.59 -4.00 3.02
C GLY A 55 -15.16 -4.57 3.06
N PHE A 56 -14.72 -5.07 4.22
CA PHE A 56 -13.35 -5.55 4.45
C PHE A 56 -13.07 -6.95 3.87
N ASP A 57 -14.06 -7.63 3.28
CA ASP A 57 -13.88 -8.93 2.62
C ASP A 57 -13.79 -8.83 1.08
N ASP A 58 -13.57 -7.62 0.53
CA ASP A 58 -13.58 -7.31 -0.91
C ASP A 58 -12.41 -7.91 -1.72
N LYS A 59 -11.47 -8.61 -1.07
CA LYS A 59 -10.26 -9.20 -1.68
C LYS A 59 -9.35 -8.19 -2.36
N SER A 60 -9.50 -6.91 -2.05
CA SER A 60 -8.87 -5.82 -2.77
C SER A 60 -8.66 -4.60 -1.87
N PHE A 61 -9.35 -3.50 -2.14
CA PHE A 61 -9.00 -2.16 -1.69
C PHE A 61 -9.30 -1.94 -0.21
N ASN A 62 -10.52 -2.24 0.22
CA ASN A 62 -10.92 -2.10 1.63
C ASN A 62 -10.18 -3.12 2.50
N GLN A 63 -10.06 -4.37 2.03
CA GLN A 63 -9.32 -5.40 2.75
C GLN A 63 -7.85 -5.01 2.93
N ALA A 64 -7.20 -4.44 1.92
CA ALA A 64 -5.82 -3.98 2.03
C ALA A 64 -5.64 -2.86 3.07
N GLY A 65 -6.59 -1.92 3.15
CA GLY A 65 -6.61 -0.91 4.20
C GLY A 65 -6.72 -1.53 5.59
N TYR A 66 -7.68 -2.45 5.77
CA TYR A 66 -7.90 -3.16 7.03
C TYR A 66 -6.69 -3.99 7.47
N GLU A 67 -6.09 -4.75 6.56
CA GLU A 67 -4.88 -5.53 6.84
C GLU A 67 -3.71 -4.62 7.28
N GLY A 68 -3.59 -3.43 6.69
CA GLY A 68 -2.64 -2.41 7.13
C GLY A 68 -2.89 -1.92 8.56
N LEU A 69 -4.16 -1.67 8.92
CA LEU A 69 -4.56 -1.31 10.29
C LEU A 69 -4.24 -2.43 11.29
N MET A 70 -4.56 -3.68 10.94
CA MET A 70 -4.29 -4.83 11.81
C MET A 70 -2.79 -5.05 12.02
N ALA A 71 -1.99 -4.93 10.96
CA ALA A 71 -0.54 -5.07 11.05
C ALA A 71 0.09 -4.03 12.00
N VAL A 72 -0.31 -2.75 11.90
CA VAL A 72 0.21 -1.72 12.80
C VAL A 72 -0.31 -1.88 14.23
N ALA A 73 -1.54 -2.36 14.40
CA ALA A 73 -2.09 -2.65 15.72
C ALA A 73 -1.31 -3.78 16.41
N ASP A 74 -0.97 -4.84 15.68
CA ASP A 74 -0.13 -5.94 16.18
C ASP A 74 1.29 -5.46 16.51
N ASP A 75 1.89 -4.63 15.65
CA ASP A 75 3.26 -4.14 15.82
C ASP A 75 3.42 -3.16 17.00
N LEU A 76 2.44 -2.29 17.21
CA LEU A 76 2.49 -1.21 18.21
C LEU A 76 1.62 -1.46 19.45
N GLY A 77 0.81 -2.52 19.44
CA GLY A 77 -0.14 -2.85 20.52
C GLY A 77 -1.27 -1.82 20.65
N LEU A 78 -1.80 -1.33 19.52
CA LEU A 78 -2.87 -0.34 19.49
C LEU A 78 -4.24 -0.98 19.74
N GLU A 79 -5.16 -0.22 20.32
CA GLU A 79 -6.58 -0.57 20.24
C GLU A 79 -7.14 -0.20 18.87
N THR A 80 -8.10 -0.99 18.38
CA THR A 80 -8.75 -0.73 17.10
C THR A 80 -10.25 -0.95 17.18
N ALA A 81 -11.01 -0.18 16.40
CA ALA A 81 -12.42 -0.45 16.11
C ALA A 81 -12.71 -0.18 14.63
N THR A 82 -13.68 -0.88 14.06
CA THR A 82 -13.98 -0.78 12.64
C THR A 82 -15.47 -0.77 12.38
N ALA A 83 -15.88 -0.12 11.28
CA ALA A 83 -17.25 -0.12 10.80
C ALA A 83 -17.29 -0.37 9.29
N GLU A 84 -18.16 -1.27 8.85
CA GLU A 84 -18.42 -1.51 7.43
C GLU A 84 -19.68 -0.78 7.01
N SER A 85 -19.59 -0.05 5.90
CA SER A 85 -20.75 0.63 5.32
C SER A 85 -21.40 -0.27 4.28
N ALA A 86 -22.73 -0.34 4.22
CA ALA A 86 -23.43 -1.03 3.14
C ALA A 86 -23.73 -0.08 1.98
N ASP A 87 -23.99 1.19 2.30
CA ASP A 87 -24.18 2.26 1.32
C ASP A 87 -23.74 3.64 1.84
N ILE A 88 -23.90 4.67 1.02
CA ILE A 88 -23.48 6.06 1.33
C ILE A 88 -24.20 6.61 2.57
N ALA A 89 -25.44 6.19 2.84
CA ALA A 89 -26.20 6.69 3.99
C ALA A 89 -25.63 6.21 5.33
N ASP A 90 -24.82 5.14 5.33
CA ASP A 90 -24.18 4.61 6.54
C ASP A 90 -22.92 5.41 6.93
N PHE A 91 -22.29 6.12 5.99
CA PHE A 91 -20.97 6.72 6.15
C PHE A 91 -20.86 7.66 7.36
N GLU A 92 -21.77 8.63 7.47
CA GLU A 92 -21.77 9.59 8.57
C GLU A 92 -22.01 8.90 9.92
N GLY A 93 -22.96 7.96 9.96
CA GLY A 93 -23.27 7.20 11.17
C GLY A 93 -22.09 6.36 11.65
N ASN A 94 -21.38 5.71 10.73
CA ASN A 94 -20.22 4.88 11.01
C ASN A 94 -19.02 5.71 11.47
N ILE A 95 -18.75 6.87 10.86
CA ILE A 95 -17.69 7.76 11.33
C ILE A 95 -18.00 8.26 12.75
N ASN A 96 -19.22 8.73 12.98
CA ASN A 96 -19.62 9.27 14.28
C ASN A 96 -19.65 8.22 15.39
N SER A 97 -19.99 6.96 15.08
CA SER A 97 -19.96 5.88 16.07
C SER A 97 -18.53 5.60 16.55
N LEU A 98 -17.55 5.59 15.64
CA LEU A 98 -16.14 5.40 16.00
C LEU A 98 -15.58 6.57 16.83
N ILE A 99 -15.95 7.80 16.49
CA ILE A 99 -15.61 8.97 17.31
C ILE A 99 -16.19 8.82 18.73
N ALA A 100 -17.46 8.43 18.85
CA ALA A 100 -18.12 8.21 20.13
C ALA A 100 -17.50 7.05 20.94
N ASP A 101 -16.93 6.07 20.25
CA ASP A 101 -16.17 4.95 20.83
C ASP A 101 -14.74 5.34 21.27
N GLY A 102 -14.38 6.62 21.17
CA GLY A 102 -13.12 7.17 21.67
C GLY A 102 -11.92 6.87 20.78
N CYS A 103 -12.12 6.78 19.46
CA CYS A 103 -11.02 6.67 18.51
C CYS A 103 -10.23 7.99 18.42
N ASP A 104 -8.91 7.91 18.57
CA ASP A 104 -8.01 9.05 18.39
C ASP A 104 -7.76 9.36 16.91
N LEU A 105 -7.74 8.31 16.08
CA LEU A 105 -7.66 8.37 14.62
C LEU A 105 -8.85 7.66 13.98
N VAL A 106 -9.52 8.32 13.03
CA VAL A 106 -10.50 7.69 12.14
C VAL A 106 -10.01 7.70 10.70
N ILE A 107 -9.81 6.51 10.14
CA ILE A 107 -9.39 6.27 8.76
C ILE A 107 -10.63 5.97 7.91
N THR A 108 -10.88 6.74 6.87
CA THR A 108 -11.97 6.49 5.92
C THR A 108 -11.41 5.98 4.60
N VAL A 109 -12.03 4.95 4.04
CA VAL A 109 -11.50 4.21 2.88
C VAL A 109 -12.33 4.47 1.63
N GLY A 110 -11.84 5.33 0.73
CA GLY A 110 -12.43 5.55 -0.58
C GLY A 110 -12.98 6.96 -0.80
N PHE A 111 -12.99 7.38 -2.06
CA PHE A 111 -13.40 8.71 -2.52
C PHE A 111 -14.77 9.16 -1.99
N LEU A 112 -15.75 8.26 -1.93
CA LEU A 112 -17.14 8.60 -1.57
C LEU A 112 -17.32 8.99 -0.10
N LEU A 113 -16.36 8.67 0.78
CA LEU A 113 -16.38 9.05 2.19
C LEU A 113 -15.91 10.50 2.44
N ALA A 114 -15.45 11.22 1.41
CA ALA A 114 -14.84 12.54 1.55
C ALA A 114 -15.74 13.57 2.26
N ASP A 115 -16.98 13.72 1.82
CA ASP A 115 -17.91 14.71 2.39
C ASP A 115 -18.21 14.42 3.87
N ALA A 116 -18.46 13.15 4.21
CA ALA A 116 -18.72 12.73 5.58
C ALA A 116 -17.47 12.89 6.47
N THR A 117 -16.28 12.59 5.93
CA THR A 117 -15.00 12.77 6.62
C THR A 117 -14.76 14.25 6.91
N ALA A 118 -14.95 15.13 5.93
CA ALA A 118 -14.77 16.58 6.11
C ALA A 118 -15.74 17.16 7.15
N ALA A 119 -17.00 16.72 7.13
CA ALA A 119 -18.00 17.14 8.11
C ALA A 119 -17.62 16.70 9.53
N ALA A 120 -17.21 15.44 9.70
CA ALA A 120 -16.77 14.90 10.99
C ALA A 120 -15.50 15.59 11.50
N ALA A 121 -14.52 15.81 10.63
CA ALA A 121 -13.27 16.50 10.96
C ALA A 121 -13.50 17.93 11.43
N ALA A 122 -14.39 18.67 10.76
CA ALA A 122 -14.76 20.02 11.16
C ALA A 122 -15.51 20.06 12.51
N ALA A 123 -16.30 19.05 12.82
CA ALA A 123 -17.04 18.95 14.08
C ALA A 123 -16.17 18.48 15.26
N ASN A 124 -15.06 17.80 15.00
CA ASN A 124 -14.21 17.15 16.01
C ASN A 124 -12.73 17.54 15.79
N PRO A 125 -12.32 18.78 16.11
CA PRO A 125 -10.96 19.27 15.83
C PRO A 125 -9.86 18.58 16.65
N ASP A 126 -10.24 17.88 17.73
CA ASP A 126 -9.32 17.13 18.59
C ASP A 126 -9.15 15.66 18.16
N VAL A 127 -9.88 15.21 17.14
CA VAL A 127 -9.75 13.87 16.55
C VAL A 127 -8.95 13.97 15.25
N ASP A 128 -7.98 13.08 15.08
CA ASP A 128 -7.24 12.97 13.83
C ASP A 128 -8.03 12.13 12.82
N PHE A 129 -7.94 12.52 11.55
CA PHE A 129 -8.53 11.77 10.45
C PHE A 129 -7.47 11.45 9.40
N ALA A 130 -7.67 10.34 8.70
CA ALA A 130 -6.99 10.07 7.44
C ALA A 130 -8.02 9.60 6.42
N ILE A 131 -7.85 10.00 5.16
CA ILE A 131 -8.71 9.55 4.07
C ILE A 131 -7.86 8.89 2.98
N ILE A 132 -8.22 7.66 2.63
CA ILE A 132 -7.61 6.92 1.53
C ILE A 132 -8.36 7.26 0.25
N ASP A 133 -7.60 7.56 -0.80
CA ASP A 133 -8.09 7.78 -2.16
C ASP A 133 -8.89 9.08 -2.32
N PHE A 134 -8.55 10.11 -1.53
CA PHE A 134 -9.05 11.47 -1.70
C PHE A 134 -8.03 12.51 -1.21
N ALA A 135 -8.02 13.68 -1.85
CA ALA A 135 -7.26 14.83 -1.37
C ALA A 135 -8.14 16.10 -1.35
N PHE A 136 -8.28 16.70 -0.17
CA PHE A 136 -8.90 18.02 -0.03
C PHE A 136 -7.96 19.13 -0.52
N ASP A 137 -8.52 20.09 -1.27
CA ASP A 137 -7.85 21.32 -1.69
C ASP A 137 -8.77 22.55 -1.42
N PRO A 138 -8.42 23.42 -0.45
CA PRO A 138 -7.24 23.35 0.40
C PRO A 138 -7.31 22.15 1.39
N PRO A 139 -6.17 21.67 1.89
CA PRO A 139 -6.14 20.63 2.93
C PRO A 139 -6.92 21.04 4.19
N ILE A 140 -7.48 20.04 4.89
CA ILE A 140 -8.11 20.21 6.20
C ILE A 140 -7.07 19.86 7.28
N ASP A 141 -6.92 20.71 8.29
CA ASP A 141 -5.79 20.65 9.24
C ASP A 141 -5.66 19.30 9.98
N ASN A 142 -6.79 18.71 10.43
CA ASN A 142 -6.83 17.42 11.12
C ASN A 142 -7.16 16.25 10.19
N VAL A 143 -6.96 16.39 8.87
CA VAL A 143 -7.16 15.29 7.91
C VAL A 143 -5.90 15.04 7.10
N LYS A 144 -5.38 13.81 7.19
CA LYS A 144 -4.31 13.32 6.35
C LYS A 144 -4.87 12.74 5.04
N ASN A 145 -4.61 13.43 3.93
CA ASN A 145 -4.88 12.92 2.58
C ASN A 145 -3.89 11.80 2.23
N LEU A 146 -4.39 10.63 1.82
CA LEU A 146 -3.60 9.50 1.33
C LEU A 146 -4.02 9.17 -0.11
N VAL A 147 -3.25 9.66 -1.08
CA VAL A 147 -3.47 9.43 -2.51
C VAL A 147 -2.31 8.66 -3.11
N PHE A 148 -2.58 7.97 -4.22
CA PHE A 148 -1.61 7.10 -4.91
C PHE A 148 -1.57 7.47 -6.39
N ASP A 149 -0.37 7.41 -6.98
CA ASP A 149 -0.15 7.61 -8.42
C ASP A 149 -0.50 6.33 -9.18
N THR A 150 -1.80 5.99 -9.17
CA THR A 150 -2.33 4.72 -9.68
C THR A 150 -2.23 4.58 -11.20
N ASP A 151 -2.17 5.71 -11.91
CA ASP A 151 -1.90 5.76 -13.34
C ASP A 151 -0.51 5.22 -13.69
N GLU A 152 0.52 5.45 -12.85
CA GLU A 152 1.86 4.89 -13.08
C GLU A 152 1.84 3.36 -13.04
N ALA A 153 1.17 2.78 -12.05
CA ALA A 153 1.02 1.33 -11.94
C ALA A 153 0.18 0.77 -13.10
N ALA A 154 -0.92 1.45 -13.43
CA ALA A 154 -1.80 1.03 -14.52
C ALA A 154 -1.13 1.15 -15.90
N PHE A 155 -0.25 2.14 -16.09
CA PHE A 155 0.58 2.27 -17.28
C PHE A 155 1.43 1.03 -17.50
N LEU A 156 2.12 0.56 -16.46
CA LEU A 156 2.92 -0.66 -16.55
C LEU A 156 2.04 -1.88 -16.90
N ALA A 157 0.85 -1.97 -16.30
CA ALA A 157 -0.11 -3.03 -16.62
C ALA A 157 -0.59 -2.97 -18.09
N GLY A 158 -0.92 -1.78 -18.60
CA GLY A 158 -1.31 -1.57 -20.00
C GLY A 158 -0.19 -1.92 -20.98
N TYR A 159 1.03 -1.47 -20.69
CA TYR A 159 2.21 -1.79 -21.49
C TYR A 159 2.44 -3.31 -21.58
N VAL A 160 2.41 -4.01 -20.43
CA VAL A 160 2.60 -5.48 -20.40
C VAL A 160 1.46 -6.19 -21.11
N ALA A 161 0.21 -5.74 -20.96
CA ALA A 161 -0.93 -6.33 -21.67
C ALA A 161 -0.77 -6.20 -23.19
N ALA A 162 -0.32 -5.04 -23.68
CA ALA A 162 -0.03 -4.83 -25.10
C ALA A 162 1.15 -5.68 -25.58
N ALA A 163 2.18 -5.86 -24.75
CA ALA A 163 3.35 -6.69 -25.06
C ALA A 163 3.07 -8.20 -25.11
N THR A 164 2.03 -8.65 -24.40
CA THR A 164 1.75 -10.10 -24.21
C THR A 164 0.49 -10.58 -24.92
N THR A 165 -0.34 -9.67 -25.46
CA THR A 165 -1.56 -10.05 -26.16
C THR A 165 -1.28 -10.87 -27.43
N GLN A 166 -2.08 -11.92 -27.64
CA GLN A 166 -2.05 -12.73 -28.86
C GLN A 166 -3.12 -12.30 -29.88
N THR A 167 -4.11 -11.52 -29.44
CA THR A 167 -5.26 -11.08 -30.25
C THR A 167 -5.08 -9.66 -30.78
N GLY A 168 -4.16 -8.88 -30.20
CA GLY A 168 -4.04 -7.44 -30.47
C GLY A 168 -5.19 -6.63 -29.87
N VAL A 169 -5.98 -7.23 -28.96
CA VAL A 169 -7.08 -6.55 -28.28
C VAL A 169 -6.96 -6.81 -26.78
N VAL A 170 -7.05 -5.75 -26.01
CA VAL A 170 -7.03 -5.75 -24.54
C VAL A 170 -8.19 -4.89 -24.03
N ALA A 171 -8.50 -4.95 -22.74
CA ALA A 171 -9.62 -4.23 -22.16
C ALA A 171 -9.30 -3.74 -20.75
N THR A 172 -9.92 -2.64 -20.38
CA THR A 172 -10.05 -2.18 -19.00
C THR A 172 -11.54 -2.02 -18.66
N PHE A 173 -11.87 -2.11 -17.39
CA PHE A 173 -13.24 -2.06 -16.90
C PHE A 173 -13.26 -1.47 -15.50
N GLY A 174 -14.06 -0.42 -15.28
CA GLY A 174 -14.07 0.34 -14.03
C GLY A 174 -15.16 -0.10 -13.05
N GLY A 175 -14.92 0.15 -11.76
CA GLY A 175 -15.96 0.00 -10.73
C GLY A 175 -17.08 1.02 -10.93
N MET A 176 -16.74 2.31 -10.81
CA MET A 176 -17.64 3.46 -10.94
C MET A 176 -16.95 4.57 -11.77
N ASN A 177 -17.71 5.42 -12.45
CA ASN A 177 -17.15 6.55 -13.21
C ASN A 177 -16.80 7.74 -12.29
N ILE A 178 -15.73 7.58 -11.52
CA ILE A 178 -15.18 8.60 -10.60
C ILE A 178 -13.67 8.76 -10.84
N PRO A 179 -13.08 9.92 -10.46
CA PRO A 179 -11.68 10.23 -10.77
C PRO A 179 -10.68 9.13 -10.35
N THR A 180 -10.90 8.52 -9.18
CA THR A 180 -9.99 7.51 -8.63
C THR A 180 -10.08 6.15 -9.30
N VAL A 181 -11.13 5.93 -10.11
CA VAL A 181 -11.24 4.76 -10.98
C VAL A 181 -10.72 5.09 -12.37
N THR A 182 -11.11 6.24 -12.93
CA THR A 182 -10.73 6.61 -14.30
C THR A 182 -9.23 6.83 -14.46
N ILE A 183 -8.53 7.25 -13.40
CA ILE A 183 -7.06 7.37 -13.39
C ILE A 183 -6.35 6.04 -13.71
N PHE A 184 -6.88 4.89 -13.25
CA PHE A 184 -6.36 3.58 -13.66
C PHE A 184 -6.61 3.31 -15.14
N MET A 185 -7.79 3.67 -15.63
CA MET A 185 -8.19 3.44 -17.02
C MET A 185 -7.34 4.31 -17.98
N ASP A 186 -7.07 5.55 -17.59
CA ASP A 186 -6.16 6.47 -18.28
C ASP A 186 -4.73 5.94 -18.31
N GLY A 187 -4.18 5.54 -17.17
CA GLY A 187 -2.85 4.95 -17.09
C GLY A 187 -2.74 3.69 -17.97
N TYR A 188 -3.70 2.79 -17.88
CA TYR A 188 -3.75 1.58 -18.71
C TYR A 188 -3.77 1.90 -20.21
N LEU A 189 -4.64 2.81 -20.64
CA LEU A 189 -4.71 3.25 -22.04
C LEU A 189 -3.38 3.89 -22.49
N ALA A 190 -2.78 4.73 -21.65
CA ALA A 190 -1.49 5.36 -21.92
C ALA A 190 -0.37 4.31 -22.08
N GLY A 191 -0.35 3.27 -21.25
CA GLY A 191 0.61 2.17 -21.35
C GLY A 191 0.51 1.40 -22.66
N VAL A 192 -0.71 1.10 -23.11
CA VAL A 192 -0.96 0.44 -24.40
C VAL A 192 -0.54 1.34 -25.57
N ASN A 193 -0.91 2.61 -25.53
CA ASN A 193 -0.55 3.59 -26.56
C ASN A 193 0.97 3.79 -26.67
N TYR A 194 1.67 3.80 -25.54
CA TYR A 194 3.13 3.89 -25.52
C TYR A 194 3.77 2.64 -26.15
N TYR A 195 3.31 1.43 -25.80
CA TYR A 195 3.81 0.21 -26.44
C TYR A 195 3.61 0.23 -27.96
N ASN A 196 2.44 0.67 -28.43
CA ASN A 196 2.14 0.82 -29.85
C ASN A 196 3.09 1.78 -30.56
N ALA A 197 3.34 2.95 -29.96
CA ALA A 197 4.25 3.95 -30.50
C ALA A 197 5.69 3.41 -30.63
N GLU A 198 6.20 2.74 -29.59
CA GLU A 198 7.58 2.25 -29.55
C GLU A 198 7.83 1.03 -30.44
N ASN A 199 6.81 0.19 -30.65
CA ASN A 199 6.97 -1.09 -31.36
C ASN A 199 6.30 -1.11 -32.75
N GLY A 200 5.64 -0.02 -33.15
CA GLY A 200 4.91 0.06 -34.42
C GLY A 200 3.74 -0.92 -34.49
N THR A 201 3.06 -1.14 -33.37
CA THR A 201 1.87 -2.03 -33.27
C THR A 201 0.58 -1.23 -33.18
N ASP A 202 -0.56 -1.92 -33.29
CA ASP A 202 -1.91 -1.35 -33.20
C ASP A 202 -2.78 -2.21 -32.25
N VAL A 203 -2.33 -2.37 -31.01
CA VAL A 203 -3.12 -3.02 -29.96
C VAL A 203 -4.28 -2.12 -29.58
N LYS A 204 -5.50 -2.67 -29.59
CA LYS A 204 -6.73 -1.92 -29.29
C LYS A 204 -7.14 -2.11 -27.84
N VAL A 205 -7.57 -1.02 -27.21
CA VAL A 205 -8.16 -1.03 -25.86
C VAL A 205 -9.68 -0.97 -25.99
N LEU A 206 -10.37 -1.84 -25.26
CA LEU A 206 -11.82 -1.79 -25.04
C LEU A 206 -12.12 -1.26 -23.64
N GLY A 207 -13.31 -0.66 -23.47
CA GLY A 207 -13.82 -0.23 -22.16
C GLY A 207 -13.27 1.10 -21.65
N TRP A 208 -12.35 1.76 -22.38
CA TRP A 208 -11.94 3.14 -22.14
C TRP A 208 -11.32 3.78 -23.39
N ASP A 209 -11.70 5.02 -23.70
CA ASP A 209 -11.11 5.81 -24.79
C ASP A 209 -10.42 7.12 -24.34
N GLY A 210 -10.29 7.33 -23.03
CA GLY A 210 -9.83 8.59 -22.43
C GLY A 210 -10.97 9.56 -22.09
N SER A 211 -12.22 9.18 -22.35
CA SER A 211 -13.39 9.99 -22.03
C SER A 211 -14.62 9.16 -21.65
N THR A 212 -14.87 8.08 -22.36
CA THR A 212 -16.03 7.20 -22.21
C THR A 212 -15.53 5.79 -21.90
N GLY A 213 -16.23 5.13 -20.97
CA GLY A 213 -15.81 3.85 -20.44
C GLY A 213 -16.93 2.82 -20.30
N SER A 214 -16.55 1.67 -19.78
CA SER A 214 -17.46 0.63 -19.31
C SER A 214 -17.27 0.43 -17.81
N PHE A 215 -18.37 0.49 -17.07
CA PHE A 215 -18.41 0.39 -15.62
C PHE A 215 -19.40 -0.67 -15.14
N THR A 216 -19.27 -1.09 -13.87
CA THR A 216 -20.11 -2.15 -13.26
C THR A 216 -21.60 -1.90 -13.38
N ASP A 217 -22.02 -0.64 -13.34
CA ASP A 217 -23.43 -0.26 -13.37
C ASP A 217 -24.02 -0.09 -14.78
N ASP A 218 -23.24 -0.35 -15.84
CA ASP A 218 -23.64 -0.09 -17.24
C ASP A 218 -24.34 -1.28 -17.94
N PHE A 219 -24.61 -2.41 -17.25
CA PHE A 219 -25.24 -3.62 -17.83
C PHE A 219 -26.20 -4.33 -16.88
#